data_AF-A0A3D6DLC5-F1
#
_entry.id   AF-A0A3D6DLC5-F1
#
_cell.length_a   1.000
_cell.length_b   1.000
_cell.length_c   1.000
_cell.angle_alpha   90.00
_cell.angle_beta   90.00
_cell.angle_gamma   90.00
#
_symmetry.space_group_name_H-M   'P 1'
#
loop_
_entity.id
_entity.type
_entity.pdbx_description
1 polymer ?
#
loop_
_entity_poly.entity_id
_entity_poly.type
_entity_poly.pdbx_seq_one_letter_code
_entity_poly.pdbx_strand_id
1 'polypeptide(L)'
;MKVKTILVSQPEPASEKSPYSKLKEKHKLKIDFRPFIHVEGLSAKEVRLQKINFSDFNNVILTSRNAVDHFFRITEEMRFKVPAQTKYFCQSEAVAYYLQKYVVYR
;
A
#
# COMPACT_ATOMS: atom_id res chain seq x y z
N MET A 1 -15.60 -0.57 34.61
CA MET A 1 -14.33 -1.35 34.54
C MET A 1 -13.23 -0.45 34.01
N LYS A 2 -11.99 -0.52 34.55
CA LYS A 2 -10.84 0.20 33.98
C LYS A 2 -10.12 -0.69 32.95
N VAL A 3 -9.87 -0.17 31.76
CA VAL A 3 -9.09 -0.85 30.71
C VAL A 3 -7.63 -0.97 31.17
N LYS A 4 -7.03 -2.16 31.02
CA LYS A 4 -5.63 -2.44 31.42
C LYS A 4 -4.72 -2.82 30.25
N THR A 5 -5.30 -3.35 29.17
CA THR A 5 -4.58 -3.92 28.03
C THR A 5 -5.22 -3.44 26.72
N ILE A 6 -4.40 -3.07 25.74
CA ILE A 6 -4.83 -2.67 24.39
C ILE A 6 -4.02 -3.48 23.38
N LEU A 7 -4.70 -4.04 22.38
CA LEU A 7 -4.06 -4.67 21.22
C LEU A 7 -4.16 -3.70 20.04
N VAL A 8 -3.02 -3.40 19.41
CA VAL A 8 -2.94 -2.56 18.22
C VAL A 8 -2.59 -3.46 17.04
N SER A 9 -3.44 -3.47 16.02
CA SER A 9 -3.30 -4.34 14.83
C SER A 9 -2.25 -3.86 13.81
N GLN A 10 -1.49 -2.81 14.15
CA GLN A 10 -0.45 -2.19 13.33
C GLN A 10 0.94 -2.58 13.85
N PRO A 11 2.00 -2.42 13.03
CA PRO A 11 3.37 -2.60 13.49
C PRO A 11 3.72 -1.68 14.66
N GLU A 12 4.70 -2.09 15.45
CA GLU A 12 5.23 -1.25 16.50
C GLU A 12 5.85 0.03 15.89
N PRO A 13 5.51 1.23 16.38
CA PRO A 13 6.05 2.47 15.87
C PRO A 13 7.58 2.52 16.06
N ALA A 14 8.31 2.87 15.02
CA ALA A 14 9.78 3.00 15.08
C ALA A 14 10.27 4.23 15.88
N SER A 15 9.39 5.19 16.17
CA SER A 15 9.75 6.42 16.88
C SER A 15 9.49 6.31 18.37
N GLU A 16 10.50 6.66 19.18
CA GLU A 16 10.36 6.76 20.64
C GLU A 16 9.31 7.80 21.07
N LYS A 17 9.03 8.81 20.25
CA LYS A 17 7.99 9.84 20.50
C LYS A 17 6.58 9.38 20.09
N SER A 18 6.36 8.08 20.00
CA SER A 18 5.06 7.49 19.73
C SER A 18 3.98 7.96 20.72
N PRO A 19 2.77 8.32 20.25
CA PRO A 19 1.63 8.62 21.13
C PRO A 19 1.30 7.47 22.09
N TYR A 20 1.60 6.23 21.70
CA TYR A 20 1.35 5.04 22.50
C TYR A 20 2.25 4.99 23.74
N SER A 21 3.48 5.50 23.69
CA SER A 21 4.38 5.58 24.85
C SER A 21 3.80 6.48 25.94
N LYS A 22 3.29 7.66 25.55
CA LYS A 22 2.62 8.59 26.47
C LYS A 22 1.37 7.98 27.11
N LEU A 23 0.61 7.18 26.36
CA LEU A 23 -0.57 6.48 26.86
C LEU A 23 -0.21 5.36 27.86
N LYS A 24 0.85 4.59 27.58
CA LYS A 24 1.37 3.56 28.50
C LYS A 24 1.69 4.17 29.87
N GLU A 25 2.44 5.27 29.89
CA GLU A 25 2.86 5.94 31.13
C GLU A 25 1.69 6.57 31.88
N LYS A 26 0.89 7.39 31.21
CA LYS A 26 -0.20 8.17 31.84
C LYS A 26 -1.27 7.28 32.47
N HIS A 27 -1.59 6.15 31.82
CA HIS A 27 -2.70 5.29 32.24
C HIS A 27 -2.25 3.91 32.74
N LYS A 28 -0.94 3.66 32.84
CA LYS A 28 -0.34 2.37 33.23
C LYS A 28 -0.92 1.21 32.41
N LEU A 29 -1.00 1.42 31.09
CA LEU A 29 -1.57 0.47 30.13
C LEU A 29 -0.50 -0.46 29.56
N LYS A 30 -0.84 -1.73 29.36
CA LYS A 30 -0.07 -2.62 28.49
C LYS A 30 -0.60 -2.47 27.05
N ILE A 31 0.29 -2.19 26.10
CA ILE A 31 -0.07 -2.12 24.67
C ILE A 31 0.78 -3.12 23.91
N ASP A 32 0.12 -4.08 23.29
CA ASP A 32 0.71 -5.11 22.43
C ASP A 32 0.49 -4.70 20.96
N PHE A 33 1.54 -4.76 20.13
CA PHE A 33 1.46 -4.48 18.70
C PHE A 33 1.54 -5.80 17.93
N ARG A 34 0.55 -6.07 17.09
CA ARG A 34 0.52 -7.27 16.26
C ARG A 34 -0.07 -6.93 14.89
N PRO A 35 0.76 -6.82 13.84
CA PRO A 35 0.27 -6.67 12.47
C PRO A 35 -0.65 -7.83 12.11
N PHE A 36 -1.89 -7.52 11.73
CA PHE A 36 -2.83 -8.55 11.27
C PHE A 36 -2.79 -8.75 9.76
N ILE A 37 -2.22 -7.78 9.04
CA ILE A 37 -2.22 -7.74 7.59
C ILE A 37 -0.78 -7.76 7.12
N HIS A 38 -0.48 -8.71 6.23
CA HIS A 38 0.73 -8.75 5.46
C HIS A 38 0.36 -8.56 3.99
N VAL A 39 1.09 -7.69 3.29
CA VAL A 39 0.88 -7.42 1.87
C VAL A 39 2.08 -7.99 1.12
N GLU A 40 1.80 -8.95 0.25
CA GLU A 40 2.78 -9.56 -0.64
C GLU A 40 2.39 -9.24 -2.09
N GLY A 41 3.40 -8.96 -2.90
CA GLY A 41 3.20 -8.80 -4.33
C GLY A 41 3.09 -10.14 -5.03
N LEU A 42 2.13 -10.28 -5.95
CA LEU A 42 2.09 -11.43 -6.86
C LEU A 42 3.30 -11.40 -7.80
N SER A 43 3.70 -12.57 -8.29
CA SER A 43 4.70 -12.74 -9.34
C SER A 43 4.09 -12.59 -10.73
N ALA A 44 4.91 -12.23 -11.74
CA ALA A 44 4.47 -12.24 -13.14
C ALA A 44 3.89 -13.58 -13.62
N LYS A 45 4.31 -14.72 -13.04
CA LYS A 45 3.76 -16.04 -13.35
C LYS A 45 2.31 -16.15 -12.89
N GLU A 46 2.01 -15.75 -11.66
CA GLU A 46 0.66 -15.80 -11.10
C GLU A 46 -0.29 -14.84 -11.83
N VAL A 47 0.19 -13.65 -12.19
CA VAL A 47 -0.59 -12.70 -12.99
C VAL A 47 -0.92 -13.27 -14.38
N ARG A 48 0.03 -13.95 -15.05
CA ARG A 48 -0.22 -14.61 -16.33
C ARG A 48 -1.29 -15.71 -16.24
N LEU A 49 -1.38 -16.42 -15.12
CA LEU A 49 -2.42 -17.44 -14.90
C LEU A 49 -3.83 -16.85 -14.84
N GLN A 50 -3.96 -15.57 -14.50
CA GLN A 50 -5.24 -14.86 -14.53
C GLN A 50 -5.72 -14.55 -15.96
N LYS A 51 -4.86 -14.78 -16.98
CA LYS A 51 -5.15 -14.52 -18.41
C LYS A 51 -5.56 -13.08 -18.69
N ILE A 52 -5.00 -12.13 -17.94
CA ILE A 52 -5.22 -10.70 -18.14
C ILE A 52 -4.16 -10.18 -19.11
N ASN A 53 -4.58 -9.57 -20.21
CA ASN A 53 -3.72 -8.80 -21.09
C ASN A 53 -3.87 -7.31 -20.80
N PHE A 54 -2.80 -6.67 -20.34
CA PHE A 54 -2.83 -5.24 -20.02
C PHE A 54 -3.14 -4.35 -21.24
N SER A 55 -2.87 -4.83 -22.46
CA SER A 55 -3.14 -4.08 -23.69
C SER A 55 -4.64 -3.90 -23.97
N ASP A 56 -5.49 -4.74 -23.35
CA ASP A 56 -6.94 -4.69 -23.54
C ASP A 56 -7.59 -3.56 -22.73
N PHE A 57 -6.82 -2.88 -21.87
CA PHE A 57 -7.29 -1.82 -21.00
C PHE A 57 -6.55 -0.51 -21.28
N ASN A 58 -7.30 0.57 -21.45
CA ASN A 58 -6.72 1.90 -21.68
C ASN A 58 -6.47 2.69 -20.40
N ASN A 59 -7.15 2.32 -19.30
CA ASN A 59 -7.17 3.11 -18.07
C ASN A 59 -7.01 2.21 -16.85
N VAL A 60 -6.41 2.74 -15.79
CA VAL A 60 -6.10 1.99 -14.56
C VAL A 60 -6.62 2.76 -13.34
N ILE A 61 -7.26 2.04 -12.42
CA ILE A 61 -7.70 2.59 -11.13
C ILE A 61 -6.73 2.11 -10.04
N LEU A 62 -6.17 3.06 -9.27
CA LEU A 62 -5.20 2.81 -8.22
C LEU A 62 -5.79 3.21 -6.86
N THR A 63 -5.98 2.22 -6.00
CA THR A 63 -6.67 2.40 -4.71
C THR A 63 -5.73 2.63 -3.53
N SER A 64 -4.45 2.31 -3.67
CA SER A 64 -3.45 2.47 -2.60
C SER A 64 -2.05 2.70 -3.16
N ARG A 65 -1.12 3.12 -2.29
CA ARG A 65 0.31 3.23 -2.64
C ARG A 65 0.90 1.88 -3.05
N ASN A 66 0.57 0.82 -2.31
CA ASN A 66 1.01 -0.54 -2.64
C ASN A 66 0.51 -1.00 -4.02
N ALA A 67 -0.71 -0.61 -4.40
CA ALA A 67 -1.24 -0.90 -5.73
C ALA A 67 -0.44 -0.21 -6.85
N VAL A 68 0.00 1.03 -6.62
CA VAL A 68 0.89 1.76 -7.54
C VAL A 68 2.19 0.98 -7.72
N ASP A 69 2.87 0.69 -6.60
CA ASP A 69 4.17 0.01 -6.61
C ASP A 69 4.08 -1.35 -7.32
N HIS A 70 3.08 -2.15 -6.98
CA HIS A 70 2.90 -3.48 -7.56
C HIS A 70 2.43 -3.47 -9.01
N PHE A 71 1.63 -2.48 -9.42
CA PHE A 71 1.25 -2.32 -10.83
C PHE A 71 2.50 -2.11 -11.69
N PHE A 72 3.31 -1.09 -11.38
CA PHE A 72 4.50 -0.80 -12.18
C PHE A 72 5.53 -1.93 -12.13
N ARG A 73 5.76 -2.53 -10.96
CA ARG A 73 6.62 -3.72 -10.82
C ARG A 73 6.16 -4.85 -11.74
N ILE A 74 4.89 -5.20 -11.72
CA ILE A 74 4.35 -6.29 -12.56
C ILE A 74 4.46 -5.95 -14.05
N THR A 75 4.16 -4.70 -14.45
CA THR A 75 4.28 -4.30 -15.86
C THR A 75 5.73 -4.42 -16.34
N GLU A 76 6.71 -4.07 -15.51
CA GLU A 76 8.13 -4.23 -15.79
C GLU A 76 8.54 -5.71 -15.89
N GLU A 77 8.17 -6.54 -14.90
CA GLU A 77 8.44 -7.99 -14.91
C GLU A 77 7.80 -8.70 -16.13
N MET A 78 6.63 -8.26 -16.55
CA MET A 78 5.93 -8.78 -17.73
C MET A 78 6.43 -8.16 -19.04
N ARG A 79 7.40 -7.24 -18.99
CA ARG A 79 7.93 -6.48 -20.14
C ARG A 79 6.85 -5.73 -20.92
N PHE A 80 5.79 -5.33 -20.22
CA PHE A 80 4.71 -4.52 -20.79
C PHE A 80 5.06 -3.04 -20.65
N LYS A 81 5.24 -2.37 -21.80
CA LYS A 81 5.45 -0.93 -21.82
C LYS A 81 4.09 -0.23 -21.70
N VAL A 82 3.83 0.39 -20.56
CA VAL A 82 2.59 1.11 -20.33
C VAL A 82 2.47 2.28 -21.32
N PRO A 83 1.39 2.35 -22.12
CA PRO A 83 1.23 3.41 -23.12
C PRO A 83 1.17 4.81 -22.48
N ALA A 84 1.72 5.81 -23.17
CA ALA A 84 1.76 7.19 -22.67
C ALA A 84 0.36 7.83 -22.53
N GLN A 85 -0.62 7.33 -23.28
CA GLN A 85 -2.02 7.75 -23.23
C GLN A 85 -2.82 7.08 -22.10
N THR A 86 -2.22 6.19 -21.32
CA THR A 86 -2.89 5.50 -20.21
C THR A 86 -3.35 6.51 -19.18
N LYS A 87 -4.65 6.54 -18.86
CA LYS A 87 -5.17 7.40 -17.79
C LYS A 87 -5.19 6.65 -16.47
N TYR A 88 -4.74 7.33 -15.42
CA TYR A 88 -4.72 6.81 -14.05
C TYR A 88 -5.77 7.52 -13.20
N PHE A 89 -6.58 6.74 -12.51
CA PHE A 89 -7.57 7.24 -11.56
C PHE A 89 -7.17 6.81 -10.15
N CYS A 90 -6.87 7.76 -9.28
CA CYS A 90 -6.45 7.47 -7.91
C CYS A 90 -7.60 7.69 -6.93
N GLN A 91 -7.78 6.78 -5.98
CA GLN A 91 -8.87 6.88 -4.99
C GLN A 91 -8.75 8.11 -4.07
N SER A 92 -7.53 8.60 -3.86
CA SER A 92 -7.27 9.79 -3.04
C SER A 92 -6.12 10.61 -3.60
N GLU A 93 -6.08 11.89 -3.23
CA GLU A 93 -4.98 12.80 -3.58
C GLU A 93 -3.62 12.28 -3.11
N ALA A 94 -3.56 11.66 -1.93
CA ALA A 94 -2.33 11.08 -1.41
C ALA A 94 -1.77 9.93 -2.29
N VAL A 95 -2.64 9.18 -2.98
CA VAL A 95 -2.23 8.15 -3.95
C VAL A 95 -1.86 8.80 -5.28
N ALA A 96 -2.60 9.82 -5.72
CA ALA A 96 -2.28 10.60 -6.92
C ALA A 96 -0.91 11.27 -6.84
N TYR A 97 -0.60 11.89 -5.70
CA TYR A 97 0.72 12.47 -5.44
C TYR A 97 1.82 11.40 -5.47
N TYR A 98 1.56 10.25 -4.86
CA TYR A 98 2.52 9.14 -4.83
C TYR A 98 2.80 8.57 -6.24
N LEU A 99 1.78 8.50 -7.09
CA LEU A 99 1.89 8.05 -8.48
C LEU A 99 2.89 8.89 -9.30
N GLN A 100 3.09 10.17 -8.97
CA GLN A 100 4.03 11.07 -9.67
C GLN A 100 5.48 10.56 -9.64
N LYS A 101 5.83 9.62 -8.76
CA LYS A 101 7.14 8.93 -8.78
C LYS A 101 7.35 8.08 -10.04
N TYR A 102 6.27 7.55 -10.61
CA TYR A 102 6.29 6.60 -11.71
C TYR A 102 5.96 7.23 -13.06
N VAL A 103 5.17 8.30 -13.04
CA VAL A 103 4.74 9.00 -14.24
C VAL A 103 5.18 10.46 -14.18
N VAL A 104 5.86 10.91 -15.23
CA VAL A 104 6.26 12.32 -15.36
C VAL A 104 5.01 13.15 -15.63
N TYR A 105 4.83 14.23 -14.87
CA TYR A 105 3.75 15.19 -15.09
C TYR A 105 3.85 15.75 -16.51
N ARG A 106 2.73 15.79 -17.23
CA ARG A 106 2.61 16.39 -18.57
C ARG A 106 1.59 17.52 -18.53
#